data_AF-A0A813FI27-F1
#
_entry.id   AF-A0A813FI27-F1
#
_cell.length_a   1.000
_cell.length_b   1.000
_cell.length_c   1.000
_cell.angle_alpha   90.00
_cell.angle_beta   90.00
_cell.angle_gamma   90.00
#
_symmetry.space_group_name_H-M   'P 1'
#
loop_
_entity.id
_entity.type
_entity.pdbx_description
1 polymer ?
#
loop_
_entity_poly.entity_id
_entity_poly.type
_entity_poly.pdbx_seq_one_letter_code
_entity_poly.pdbx_strand_id
1 'polypeptide(L)'
;MITLKKELTLTGSKSGATLKQYDMDWMGSPATVVEMDGEIDMDNMEKQVEEIEANIVGLAGSPNELRDAMVKLKTSPGSQNGTGLLQAVIAMKIREVYDKLTGR
;
A
#
# COMPACT_ATOMS: atom_id res chain seq x y z
N MET A 1 -8.33 1.37 -10.24
CA MET A 1 -8.59 2.04 -8.95
C MET A 1 -8.04 1.15 -7.85
N ILE A 2 -7.43 1.72 -6.81
CA ILE A 2 -6.97 0.96 -5.64
C ILE A 2 -8.08 0.99 -4.59
N THR A 3 -8.42 -0.16 -4.01
CA THR A 3 -9.37 -0.30 -2.89
C THR A 3 -8.88 -1.35 -1.89
N LEU A 4 -9.54 -1.45 -0.74
CA LEU A 4 -9.35 -2.48 0.27
C LEU A 4 -10.53 -3.46 0.28
N LYS A 5 -10.27 -4.75 0.46
CA LYS A 5 -11.31 -5.78 0.66
C LYS A 5 -12.09 -5.55 1.96
N LYS A 6 -11.40 -5.03 2.98
CA LYS A 6 -11.91 -4.72 4.33
C LYS A 6 -10.94 -3.75 5.01
N GLU A 7 -11.38 -3.09 6.07
CA GLU A 7 -10.44 -2.45 6.99
C GLU A 7 -9.46 -3.48 7.56
N LEU A 8 -8.20 -3.10 7.66
CA LEU A 8 -7.13 -3.98 8.10
C LEU A 8 -6.47 -3.40 9.34
N THR A 9 -6.29 -4.22 10.37
CA THR A 9 -5.49 -3.85 11.55
C THR A 9 -4.34 -4.83 11.68
N LEU A 10 -3.13 -4.28 11.68
CA LEU A 10 -1.87 -4.98 11.81
C LEU A 10 -1.41 -4.85 13.25
N THR A 11 -1.40 -5.97 13.96
CA THR A 11 -0.81 -6.05 15.29
C THR A 11 0.67 -6.38 15.17
N GLY A 12 1.48 -5.68 15.96
CA GLY A 12 2.90 -5.95 16.09
C GLY A 12 3.33 -6.00 17.55
N SER A 13 4.59 -6.34 17.74
CA SER A 13 5.21 -6.52 19.06
C SER A 13 5.40 -5.20 19.81
N LYS A 14 5.61 -4.10 19.07
CA LYS A 14 5.87 -2.74 19.60
C LYS A 14 5.03 -1.66 18.92
N SER A 15 4.78 -1.82 17.63
CA SER A 15 3.97 -0.94 16.80
C SER A 15 2.84 -1.72 16.14
N GLY A 16 1.83 -0.99 15.66
CA GLY A 16 0.76 -1.53 14.84
C GLY A 16 0.28 -0.45 13.89
N ALA A 17 -0.49 -0.88 12.90
CA ALA A 17 -1.06 0.03 11.92
C ALA A 17 -2.48 -0.38 11.55
N THR A 18 -3.29 0.59 11.14
CA THR A 18 -4.63 0.36 10.62
C THR A 18 -4.73 0.97 9.23
N LEU A 19 -5.27 0.20 8.29
CA LEU A 19 -5.62 0.66 6.96
C LEU A 19 -7.13 0.77 6.85
N LYS A 20 -7.59 1.92 6.35
CA LYS A 20 -9.01 2.20 6.13
C LYS A 20 -9.25 2.73 4.73
N GLN A 21 -10.48 2.59 4.29
CA GLN A 21 -10.97 3.17 3.05
C GLN A 21 -12.27 3.92 3.32
N TYR A 22 -12.44 5.08 2.70
CA TYR A 22 -13.68 5.83 2.70
C TYR A 22 -13.79 6.68 1.43
N ASP A 23 -15.01 7.06 1.07
CA ASP A 23 -15.27 8.01 -0.02
C ASP A 23 -15.26 9.44 0.51
N MET A 24 -14.74 10.35 -0.29
CA MET A 24 -14.61 11.77 0.04
C MET A 24 -14.85 12.63 -1.20
N ASP A 25 -15.52 13.78 -1.04
CA ASP A 25 -15.45 14.83 -2.05
C ASP A 25 -14.10 15.56 -1.90
N TRP A 26 -13.26 15.43 -2.92
CA TRP A 26 -11.98 16.10 -2.99
C TRP A 26 -12.03 17.20 -4.04
N MET A 27 -12.16 18.44 -3.58
CA MET A 27 -12.23 19.63 -4.44
C MET A 27 -13.35 19.55 -5.50
N GLY A 28 -14.54 19.05 -5.13
CA GLY A 28 -15.68 18.90 -6.03
C GLY A 28 -15.62 17.66 -6.93
N SER A 29 -14.67 16.75 -6.70
CA SER A 29 -14.55 15.49 -7.42
C SER A 29 -14.66 14.31 -6.45
N PRO A 30 -15.42 13.25 -6.79
CA PRO A 30 -15.48 12.06 -5.96
C PRO A 30 -14.12 11.34 -5.94
N ALA A 31 -13.63 11.04 -4.75
CA ALA A 31 -12.41 10.31 -4.53
C ALA A 31 -12.64 9.16 -3.54
N THR A 32 -11.97 8.03 -3.77
CA THR A 32 -11.83 6.96 -2.78
C THR A 32 -10.47 7.12 -2.12
N VAL A 33 -10.47 7.32 -0.80
CA VAL A 33 -9.27 7.50 0.01
C VAL A 33 -8.89 6.16 0.62
N VAL A 34 -7.61 5.80 0.50
CA VAL A 34 -6.99 4.72 1.26
C VAL A 34 -5.99 5.35 2.21
N GLU A 35 -6.17 5.11 3.50
CA GLU A 35 -5.40 5.71 4.58
C GLU A 35 -4.71 4.62 5.38
N MET A 36 -3.48 4.91 5.85
CA MET A 36 -2.77 4.09 6.82
C MET A 36 -2.34 4.98 7.98
N ASP A 37 -2.72 4.59 9.19
CA ASP A 37 -2.26 5.20 10.44
C ASP A 37 -1.43 4.20 11.24
N GLY A 38 -0.41 4.70 11.94
CA GLY A 38 0.56 3.89 12.68
C GLY A 38 1.75 3.40 11.86
N GLU A 39 2.45 2.38 12.38
CA GLU A 39 3.68 1.85 11.82
C GLU A 39 3.63 0.32 11.67
N ILE A 40 4.19 -0.17 10.56
CA ILE A 40 4.53 -1.57 10.36
C ILE A 40 5.56 -1.98 11.41
N ASP A 41 5.37 -3.16 11.98
CA ASP A 41 6.38 -3.77 12.84
C ASP A 41 7.53 -4.26 11.97
N MET A 42 8.69 -3.60 12.07
CA MET A 42 9.85 -3.91 11.24
C MET A 42 10.42 -5.32 11.49
N ASP A 43 10.17 -5.89 12.68
CA ASP A 43 10.54 -7.27 12.99
C ASP A 43 9.62 -8.29 12.29
N ASN A 44 8.43 -7.85 11.83
CA ASN A 44 7.41 -8.66 11.16
C ASN A 44 6.97 -8.06 9.81
N MET A 45 7.83 -7.24 9.21
CA MET A 45 7.50 -6.40 8.05
C MET A 45 7.00 -7.22 6.87
N GLU A 46 7.69 -8.31 6.52
CA GLU A 46 7.38 -9.10 5.34
C GLU A 46 5.96 -9.66 5.39
N LYS A 47 5.58 -10.24 6.54
CA LYS A 47 4.25 -10.82 6.75
C LYS A 47 3.17 -9.74 6.81
N GLN A 48 3.46 -8.60 7.44
CA GLN A 48 2.49 -7.50 7.49
C GLN A 48 2.27 -6.89 6.09
N VAL A 49 3.32 -6.70 5.30
CA VAL A 49 3.18 -6.20 3.92
C VAL A 49 2.51 -7.25 3.02
N GLU A 50 2.76 -8.54 3.21
CA GLU A 50 2.03 -9.61 2.52
C GLU A 50 0.52 -9.59 2.84
N GLU A 51 0.15 -9.41 4.11
CA GLU A 51 -1.27 -9.25 4.49
C GLU A 51 -1.89 -7.99 3.87
N ILE A 52 -1.16 -6.88 3.81
CA ILE A 52 -1.61 -5.67 3.12
C ILE A 52 -1.84 -5.96 1.63
N GLU A 53 -0.86 -6.56 0.95
CA GLU A 53 -0.93 -6.88 -0.48
C GLU A 53 -2.11 -7.80 -0.79
N ALA A 54 -2.37 -8.80 0.07
CA ALA A 54 -3.51 -9.71 -0.07
C ALA A 54 -4.88 -9.01 0.11
N ASN A 55 -4.93 -7.88 0.83
CA ASN A 55 -6.17 -7.12 1.07
C ASN A 55 -6.36 -5.92 0.14
N ILE A 56 -5.33 -5.49 -0.59
CA ILE A 56 -5.44 -4.46 -1.63
C ILE A 56 -6.05 -5.08 -2.90
N VAL A 57 -6.97 -4.35 -3.52
CA VAL A 57 -7.58 -4.69 -4.82
C VAL A 57 -7.14 -3.67 -5.86
N GLY A 58 -6.85 -4.15 -7.07
CA GLY A 58 -6.50 -3.29 -8.21
C GLY A 58 -5.02 -2.87 -8.25
N LEU A 59 -4.18 -3.53 -7.44
CA LEU A 59 -2.72 -3.49 -7.57
C LEU A 59 -2.34 -4.24 -8.86
N ALA A 60 -1.50 -3.64 -9.70
CA ALA A 60 -0.96 -4.29 -10.90
C ALA A 60 0.46 -4.74 -10.65
N GLY A 61 0.76 -5.99 -10.99
CA GLY A 61 2.06 -6.57 -10.73
C GLY A 61 1.98 -8.07 -10.52
N SER A 62 3.14 -8.66 -10.29
CA SER A 62 3.24 -10.05 -9.86
C SER A 62 2.92 -10.18 -8.37
N PRO A 63 2.43 -11.35 -7.90
CA PRO A 63 2.27 -11.59 -6.48
C PRO A 63 3.60 -11.36 -5.72
N ASN A 64 3.50 -10.76 -4.53
CA ASN A 64 4.59 -10.37 -3.64
C ASN A 64 5.45 -9.19 -4.12
N GLU A 65 5.10 -8.56 -5.24
CA GLU A 65 5.91 -7.47 -5.79
C GLU A 65 5.96 -6.25 -4.86
N LEU A 66 4.84 -5.92 -4.20
CA LEU A 66 4.81 -4.82 -3.22
C LEU A 66 5.66 -5.17 -2.00
N ARG A 67 5.52 -6.40 -1.48
CA ARG A 67 6.38 -6.92 -0.40
C ARG A 67 7.85 -6.83 -0.75
N ASP A 68 8.25 -7.29 -1.93
CA ASP A 68 9.65 -7.29 -2.37
C ASP A 68 10.21 -5.86 -2.51
N ALA A 69 9.41 -4.94 -3.07
CA ALA A 69 9.77 -3.53 -3.16
C ALA A 69 9.99 -2.89 -1.78
N MET A 70 9.08 -3.16 -0.84
CA MET A 70 9.17 -2.63 0.52
C MET A 70 10.36 -3.21 1.28
N VAL A 71 10.62 -4.52 1.17
CA VAL A 71 11.79 -5.18 1.80
C VAL A 71 13.11 -4.61 1.27
N LYS A 72 13.20 -4.39 -0.04
CA LYS A 72 14.38 -3.78 -0.68
C LYS A 72 14.67 -2.38 -0.13
N LEU A 73 13.63 -1.62 0.22
CA LEU A 73 13.72 -0.25 0.68
C LEU A 73 13.58 -0.09 2.20
N LYS A 74 13.66 -1.18 2.98
CA LYS A 74 13.38 -1.20 4.43
C LYS A 74 14.21 -0.28 5.32
N THR A 75 15.32 0.26 4.82
CA THR A 75 16.18 1.21 5.54
C THR A 75 15.93 2.66 5.12
N SER A 76 15.01 2.88 4.17
CA SER A 76 14.68 4.21 3.66
C SER A 76 13.74 4.92 4.64
N PRO A 77 13.85 6.25 4.81
CA PRO A 77 12.90 6.98 5.62
C PRO A 77 11.45 6.74 5.17
N GLY A 78 10.56 6.38 6.10
CA GLY A 78 9.15 6.14 5.82
C GLY A 78 8.81 4.73 5.34
N SER A 79 9.79 3.81 5.23
CA SER A 79 9.54 2.41 4.87
C SER A 79 8.69 1.67 5.90
N GLN A 80 8.59 2.20 7.13
CA GLN A 80 7.82 1.61 8.22
C GLN A 80 6.37 2.12 8.30
N ASN A 81 5.92 3.03 7.43
CA ASN A 81 4.58 3.60 7.54
C ASN A 81 3.90 3.83 6.18
N GLY A 82 2.74 4.49 6.20
CA GLY A 82 1.95 4.77 5.01
C GLY A 82 2.69 5.53 3.92
N THR A 83 3.76 6.27 4.25
CA THR A 83 4.55 7.02 3.27
C THR A 83 5.23 6.09 2.27
N GLY A 84 6.08 5.19 2.73
CA GLY A 84 6.80 4.26 1.86
C GLY A 84 5.85 3.28 1.17
N LEU A 85 4.86 2.78 1.92
CA LEU A 85 3.85 1.87 1.40
C LEU A 85 3.08 2.47 0.23
N LEU A 86 2.48 3.65 0.41
CA LEU A 86 1.64 4.27 -0.62
C LEU A 86 2.48 4.80 -1.78
N GLN A 87 3.73 5.24 -1.55
CA GLN A 87 4.64 5.56 -2.65
C GLN A 87 4.92 4.35 -3.55
N ALA A 88 5.14 3.17 -2.98
CA ALA A 88 5.33 1.95 -3.75
C ALA A 88 4.07 1.57 -4.54
N VAL A 89 2.89 1.63 -3.91
CA VAL A 89 1.60 1.39 -4.59
C VAL A 89 1.38 2.38 -5.74
N ILE A 90 1.65 3.68 -5.53
CA ILE A 90 1.55 4.72 -6.56
C ILE A 90 2.50 4.43 -7.73
N ALA A 91 3.75 4.04 -7.45
CA ALA A 91 4.72 3.70 -8.48
C ALA A 91 4.23 2.53 -9.36
N MET A 92 3.63 1.51 -8.76
CA MET A 92 3.04 0.37 -9.49
C MET A 92 1.88 0.82 -10.39
N LYS A 93 1.01 1.72 -9.92
CA LYS A 93 -0.08 2.28 -10.74
C LYS A 93 0.43 3.16 -11.88
N ILE A 94 1.46 3.97 -11.65
CA ILE A 94 2.09 4.76 -12.71
C ILE A 94 2.64 3.84 -13.80
N ARG A 95 3.33 2.75 -13.41
CA ARG A 95 3.85 1.76 -14.37
C ARG A 95 2.72 1.12 -15.18
N GLU A 96 1.65 0.66 -14.54
CA GLU A 96 0.49 0.08 -15.23
C GLU A 96 -0.12 1.05 -16.25
N VAL A 97 -0.28 2.33 -15.88
CA VAL A 97 -0.79 3.36 -16.80
C VAL A 97 0.17 3.57 -17.97
N TYR A 98 1.48 3.63 -17.70
CA TYR A 98 2.50 3.77 -18.73
C TYR A 98 2.50 2.59 -19.71
N ASP A 99 2.47 1.36 -19.21
CA ASP A 99 2.45 0.14 -20.04
C ASP A 99 1.19 0.12 -20.92
N LYS A 100 0.03 0.45 -20.35
CA LYS A 100 -1.23 0.58 -21.10
C LYS A 100 -1.18 1.65 -22.20
N LEU A 101 -0.55 2.79 -21.94
CA LEU A 101 -0.43 3.89 -22.91
C LEU A 101 0.58 3.58 -24.02
N THR A 102 1.62 2.80 -23.71
CA THR A 102 2.71 2.50 -24.65
C THR A 102 2.57 1.13 -25.34
N GLY A 103 1.58 0.32 -24.93
CA GLY A 103 1.34 -1.01 -25.50
C GLY A 103 2.44 -2.01 -25.14
N ARG A 104 3.05 -1.86 -23.96
CA ARG A 104 4.04 -2.79 -23.41
C ARG A 104 3.41 -3.72 -22.38
#